data_AF-A0A524GMT4-F1
#
_entry.id   AF-A0A524GMT4-F1
#
_cell.length_a   1.000
_cell.length_b   1.000
_cell.length_c   1.000
_cell.angle_alpha   90.00
_cell.angle_beta   90.00
_cell.angle_gamma   90.00
#
_symmetry.space_group_name_H-M   'P 1'
#
loop_
_entity.id
_entity.type
_entity.pdbx_description
1 polymer ?
#
loop_
_entity_poly.entity_id
_entity_poly.type
_entity_poly.pdbx_seq_one_letter_code
_entity_poly.pdbx_strand_id
1 'polypeptide(L)'
;MALTGIEIFKHLPKSNCGKCGVPTCLAFAMSLAVGKAELAACPSVTEEAKAKLEEASAPPIRPVSIATGAKPLKVGGETVLFRHEKRLENPPGIAILLNDTMAEAEIARRLKSFALFRYERVGMDLRAELVAIKYASGNPAA
;
A
#
# COMPACT_ATOMS: atom_id res chain seq x y z
N MET A 1 2.36 -11.25 -12.27
CA MET A 1 0.93 -11.62 -12.44
C MET A 1 0.52 -12.35 -11.19
N ALA A 2 -0.58 -11.96 -10.56
CA ALA A 2 -1.07 -12.70 -9.39
C ALA A 2 -1.39 -14.15 -9.80
N LEU A 3 -1.02 -15.12 -8.97
CA LEU A 3 -1.38 -16.52 -9.19
C LEU A 3 -2.89 -16.65 -9.37
N THR A 4 -3.30 -17.42 -10.36
CA THR A 4 -4.71 -17.78 -10.53
C THR A 4 -5.17 -18.69 -9.39
N GLY A 5 -6.47 -18.70 -9.08
CA GLY A 5 -7.00 -19.60 -8.05
C GLY A 5 -6.71 -21.08 -8.34
N ILE A 6 -6.57 -21.46 -9.61
CA ILE A 6 -6.19 -22.82 -10.01
C ILE A 6 -4.73 -23.11 -9.65
N GLU A 7 -3.81 -22.17 -9.88
CA GLU A 7 -2.40 -22.32 -9.53
C GLU A 7 -2.22 -22.40 -8.01
N ILE A 8 -2.92 -21.55 -7.25
CA ILE A 8 -2.91 -21.60 -5.78
C ILE A 8 -3.43 -22.95 -5.29
N PHE A 9 -4.52 -23.46 -5.87
CA PHE A 9 -5.11 -24.75 -5.49
C PHE A 9 -4.14 -25.93 -5.64
N LYS A 10 -3.19 -25.89 -6.60
CA LYS A 10 -2.17 -26.94 -6.77
C LYS A 10 -1.26 -27.08 -5.56
N HIS A 11 -1.04 -26.00 -4.81
CA HIS A 11 -0.18 -25.96 -3.63
C HIS A 11 -0.94 -26.17 -2.30
N LEU A 12 -2.27 -26.21 -2.32
CA LEU A 12 -3.06 -26.44 -1.12
C LEU A 12 -3.16 -27.94 -0.76
N PRO A 13 -3.50 -28.29 0.50
CA PRO A 13 -3.57 -29.68 0.96
C PRO A 13 -4.72 -30.51 0.35
N LYS A 14 -5.66 -29.88 -0.36
CA LYS A 14 -6.84 -30.52 -0.98
C LYS A 14 -7.72 -31.35 -0.01
N SER A 15 -7.64 -31.06 1.29
CA SER A 15 -8.40 -31.79 2.32
C SER A 15 -9.87 -31.38 2.41
N ASN A 16 -10.24 -30.21 1.88
CA ASN A 16 -11.59 -29.62 1.97
C ASN A 16 -12.16 -29.62 3.41
N CYS A 17 -11.31 -29.41 4.41
CA CYS A 17 -11.68 -29.58 5.82
C CYS A 17 -12.51 -28.43 6.42
N GLY A 18 -12.72 -27.33 5.70
CA GLY A 18 -13.52 -26.19 6.17
C GLY A 18 -12.89 -25.32 7.28
N LYS A 19 -11.73 -25.71 7.82
CA LYS A 19 -11.10 -25.02 8.97
C LYS A 19 -10.66 -23.57 8.69
N CYS A 20 -10.52 -23.19 7.42
CA CYS A 20 -10.23 -21.82 6.98
C CYS A 20 -11.48 -20.95 6.77
N GLY A 21 -12.67 -21.41 7.18
CA GLY A 21 -13.92 -20.64 7.10
C GLY A 21 -14.63 -20.69 5.74
N VAL A 22 -14.14 -21.49 4.79
CA VAL A 22 -14.74 -21.69 3.46
C VAL A 22 -14.92 -23.18 3.16
N PRO A 23 -15.94 -23.57 2.36
CA PRO A 23 -16.36 -24.97 2.24
C PRO A 23 -15.35 -25.87 1.51
N THR A 24 -14.50 -25.31 0.65
CA THR A 24 -13.55 -26.10 -0.15
C THR A 24 -12.19 -25.41 -0.27
N CYS A 25 -11.14 -26.21 -0.50
CA CYS A 25 -9.80 -25.67 -0.79
C CYS A 25 -9.79 -24.85 -2.08
N LEU A 26 -10.64 -25.15 -3.06
CA LEU A 26 -10.78 -24.35 -4.27
C LEU A 26 -11.40 -22.97 -3.96
N ALA A 27 -12.44 -22.92 -3.12
CA ALA A 27 -13.02 -21.65 -2.67
C ALA A 27 -12.01 -20.80 -1.89
N PHE A 28 -11.16 -21.45 -1.08
CA PHE A 28 -10.06 -20.80 -0.40
C PHE A 28 -9.04 -20.22 -1.38
N ALA A 29 -8.63 -21.01 -2.38
CA ALA A 29 -7.69 -20.59 -3.41
C ALA A 29 -8.21 -19.40 -4.23
N MET A 30 -9.49 -19.40 -4.59
CA MET A 30 -10.11 -18.26 -5.27
C MET A 30 -10.14 -17.01 -4.38
N SER A 31 -10.43 -17.16 -3.08
CA SER A 31 -10.42 -16.05 -2.11
C SER A 31 -9.03 -15.46 -1.90
N LEU A 32 -7.98 -16.31 -1.92
CA LEU A 32 -6.58 -15.88 -1.90
C LEU A 32 -6.21 -15.11 -3.18
N ALA A 33 -6.58 -15.62 -4.35
CA ALA A 33 -6.25 -14.99 -5.65
C ALA A 33 -6.81 -13.56 -5.77
N VAL A 34 -7.96 -13.28 -5.16
CA VAL A 34 -8.57 -11.94 -5.14
C VAL A 34 -8.18 -11.09 -3.92
N GLY A 35 -7.35 -11.60 -3.02
CA GLY A 35 -6.89 -10.90 -1.81
C GLY A 35 -7.95 -10.74 -0.72
N LYS A 36 -8.96 -11.62 -0.67
CA LYS A 36 -10.02 -11.62 0.37
C LYS A 36 -9.72 -12.52 1.57
N ALA A 37 -8.67 -13.33 1.48
CA ALA A 37 -8.23 -14.21 2.55
C ALA A 37 -6.70 -14.15 2.66
N GLU A 38 -6.17 -14.54 3.81
CA GLU A 38 -4.73 -14.69 4.04
C GLU A 38 -4.36 -16.16 4.13
N LEU A 39 -3.17 -16.53 3.65
CA LEU A 39 -2.72 -17.92 3.62
C LEU A 39 -2.62 -18.53 5.04
N ALA A 40 -2.32 -17.67 6.03
CA ALA A 40 -2.28 -18.02 7.46
C ALA A 40 -3.61 -18.58 7.99
N ALA A 41 -4.74 -18.31 7.33
CA ALA A 41 -6.04 -18.85 7.73
C ALA A 41 -6.18 -20.37 7.51
N CYS A 42 -5.30 -21.00 6.73
CA CYS A 42 -5.31 -22.45 6.55
C CYS A 42 -4.28 -23.15 7.47
N PRO A 43 -4.73 -23.86 8.52
CA PRO A 43 -3.83 -24.49 9.50
C PRO A 43 -3.07 -25.71 8.95
N SER A 44 -3.42 -26.20 7.75
CA SER A 44 -2.85 -27.41 7.17
C SER A 44 -1.89 -27.14 5.99
N VAL A 45 -1.60 -25.88 5.68
CA VAL A 45 -0.62 -25.53 4.63
C VAL A 45 0.80 -25.81 5.12
N THR A 46 1.59 -26.49 4.30
CA THR A 46 3.01 -26.77 4.58
C THR A 46 3.85 -25.52 4.42
N GLU A 47 4.94 -25.40 5.18
CA GLU A 47 5.85 -24.24 5.08
C GLU A 47 6.45 -24.08 3.67
N GLU A 48 6.70 -25.18 2.95
CA GLU A 48 7.16 -25.13 1.56
C GLU A 48 6.11 -24.51 0.62
N ALA A 49 4.84 -24.85 0.81
CA ALA A 49 3.74 -24.26 0.04
C ALA A 49 3.54 -22.79 0.40
N LYS A 50 3.77 -22.40 1.67
CA LYS A 50 3.75 -20.98 2.07
C LYS A 50 4.80 -20.17 1.34
N ALA A 51 6.06 -20.60 1.38
CA ALA A 51 7.15 -19.88 0.74
C ALA A 51 6.89 -19.64 -0.77
N LYS A 52 6.47 -20.69 -1.50
CA LYS A 52 6.17 -20.60 -2.94
C LYS A 52 4.99 -19.67 -3.23
N LEU A 53 3.92 -19.73 -2.41
CA LEU A 53 2.75 -18.89 -2.59
C LEU A 53 3.01 -17.43 -2.22
N GLU A 54 3.78 -17.17 -1.17
CA GLU A 54 4.18 -15.82 -0.75
C GLU A 54 5.08 -15.14 -1.78
N GLU A 55 6.08 -15.85 -2.31
CA GLU A 55 6.97 -15.34 -3.35
C GLU A 55 6.19 -14.98 -4.63
N ALA A 56 5.31 -15.87 -5.08
CA ALA A 56 4.55 -15.67 -6.30
C ALA A 56 3.36 -14.69 -6.16
N SER A 57 2.89 -14.43 -4.93
CA SER A 57 1.82 -13.47 -4.65
C SER A 57 2.33 -12.09 -4.23
N ALA A 58 3.64 -11.93 -4.05
CA ALA A 58 4.25 -10.65 -3.74
C ALA A 58 3.79 -9.57 -4.74
N PRO A 59 3.28 -8.42 -4.26
CA PRO A 59 2.84 -7.34 -5.14
C PRO A 59 3.99 -6.90 -6.06
N PRO A 60 3.75 -6.68 -7.37
CA PRO A 60 4.78 -6.20 -8.29
C PRO A 60 5.43 -4.89 -7.83
N ILE A 61 4.64 -4.04 -7.17
CA ILE A 61 5.08 -2.78 -6.57
C ILE A 61 4.97 -2.92 -5.07
N ARG A 62 6.11 -2.92 -4.37
CA ARG A 62 6.14 -3.00 -2.91
C ARG A 62 5.47 -1.77 -2.29
N PRO A 63 4.55 -1.93 -1.32
CA PRO A 63 4.03 -0.79 -0.57
C PRO A 63 5.08 -0.25 0.40
N VAL A 64 5.19 1.07 0.49
CA VAL A 64 6.11 1.79 1.39
C VAL A 64 5.29 2.78 2.21
N SER A 65 5.61 2.90 3.50
CA SER A 65 5.02 3.91 4.39
C SER A 65 6.01 5.05 4.61
N ILE A 66 5.58 6.26 4.30
CA ILE A 66 6.32 7.51 4.49
C ILE A 66 5.75 8.20 5.73
N ALA A 67 6.65 8.69 6.60
CA ALA A 67 6.39 9.27 7.92
C ALA A 67 6.02 8.26 9.02
N THR A 68 6.46 8.57 10.24
CA THR A 68 6.10 7.87 11.48
C THR A 68 5.10 8.74 12.26
N GLY A 69 3.93 8.22 12.60
CA GLY A 69 2.91 8.98 13.33
C GLY A 69 1.48 8.47 13.13
N ALA A 70 0.49 9.27 13.55
CA ALA A 70 -0.91 8.88 13.58
C ALA A 70 -1.57 8.70 12.19
N LYS A 71 -0.95 9.24 11.13
CA LYS A 71 -1.42 9.09 9.73
C LYS A 71 -0.22 8.89 8.80
N PRO A 72 0.36 7.68 8.75
CA PRO A 72 1.43 7.38 7.81
C PRO A 72 0.88 7.42 6.39
N LEU A 73 1.60 8.07 5.48
CA LEU A 73 1.27 8.05 4.06
C LEU A 73 1.76 6.73 3.49
N LYS A 74 0.84 5.87 3.05
CA LYS A 74 1.17 4.63 2.35
C LYS A 74 1.13 4.88 0.85
N VAL A 75 2.18 4.48 0.13
CA VAL A 75 2.28 4.56 -1.33
C VAL A 75 2.75 3.24 -1.92
N GLY A 76 2.55 3.02 -3.22
CA GLY A 76 2.87 1.76 -3.89
C GLY A 76 1.82 0.69 -3.65
N GLY A 77 2.16 -0.60 -3.80
CA GLY A 77 1.18 -1.69 -3.67
C GLY A 77 0.25 -1.87 -4.88
N GLU A 78 0.47 -1.12 -5.96
CA GLU A 78 -0.39 -1.18 -7.15
C GLU A 78 -0.21 -2.47 -7.94
N THR A 79 -1.32 -3.01 -8.44
CA THR A 79 -1.35 -4.28 -9.18
C THR A 79 -1.85 -4.16 -10.62
N VAL A 80 -2.36 -2.98 -11.01
CA VAL A 80 -2.95 -2.73 -12.34
C VAL A 80 -2.49 -1.40 -12.90
N LEU A 81 -2.54 -1.26 -14.23
CA LEU A 81 -2.26 0.00 -14.92
C LEU A 81 -3.52 0.87 -15.06
N PHE A 82 -4.68 0.23 -15.28
CA PHE A 82 -5.93 0.91 -15.53
C PHE A 82 -6.94 0.66 -14.40
N ARG A 83 -7.51 1.75 -13.87
CA ARG A 83 -8.46 1.71 -12.74
C ARG A 83 -9.75 0.92 -12.96
N HIS A 84 -10.05 0.55 -14.21
CA HIS A 84 -11.25 -0.22 -14.55
C HIS A 84 -10.98 -1.74 -14.53
N GLU A 85 -9.71 -2.17 -14.56
CA GLU A 85 -9.34 -3.57 -14.37
C GLU A 85 -9.44 -3.97 -12.90
N LYS A 86 -8.94 -3.09 -12.02
CA LYS A 86 -9.06 -3.19 -10.56
C LYS A 86 -8.89 -1.79 -9.93
N ARG A 87 -9.22 -1.67 -8.65
CA ARG A 87 -8.99 -0.47 -7.85
C ARG A 87 -7.49 -0.15 -7.76
N LEU A 88 -7.14 1.14 -7.84
CA LEU A 88 -5.83 1.65 -7.42
C LEU A 88 -5.82 1.75 -5.90
N GLU A 89 -4.87 1.08 -5.26
CA GLU A 89 -4.95 0.77 -3.84
C GLU A 89 -4.57 1.95 -2.94
N ASN A 90 -3.52 2.71 -3.27
CA ASN A 90 -3.02 3.78 -2.42
C ASN A 90 -2.97 5.13 -3.18
N PRO A 91 -3.65 6.18 -2.67
CA PRO A 91 -3.58 7.52 -3.28
C PRO A 91 -2.14 8.06 -3.36
N PRO A 92 -1.83 8.91 -4.35
CA PRO A 92 -0.53 9.55 -4.43
C PRO A 92 -0.37 10.58 -3.30
N GLY A 93 0.80 10.57 -2.65
CA GLY A 93 1.16 11.59 -1.68
C GLY A 93 1.40 12.94 -2.34
N ILE A 94 0.81 14.00 -1.78
CA ILE A 94 1.03 15.38 -2.22
C ILE A 94 1.96 16.08 -1.23
N ALA A 95 3.03 16.67 -1.75
CA ALA A 95 4.03 17.38 -0.98
C ALA A 95 4.12 18.85 -1.37
N ILE A 96 4.39 19.73 -0.40
CA ILE A 96 4.92 21.07 -0.70
C ILE A 96 6.44 21.06 -0.69
N LEU A 97 7.07 21.84 -1.56
CA LEU A 97 8.52 21.97 -1.62
C LEU A 97 8.99 23.21 -0.85
N LEU A 98 9.97 23.01 0.03
CA LEU A 98 10.74 24.05 0.70
C LEU A 98 12.21 23.92 0.32
N ASN A 99 12.88 25.03 0.04
CA ASN A 99 14.34 25.05 -0.14
C ASN A 99 14.97 25.75 1.06
N ASP A 100 16.16 25.31 1.43
CA ASP A 100 17.03 25.96 2.44
C ASP A 100 17.50 27.37 2.03
N THR A 101 17.46 27.71 0.74
CA THR A 101 17.79 29.06 0.24
C THR A 101 16.62 30.05 0.28
N MET A 102 15.43 29.62 0.72
CA MET A 102 14.28 30.53 0.85
C MET A 102 14.43 31.45 2.06
N ALA A 103 13.98 32.69 1.93
CA ALA A 103 13.86 33.57 3.09
C ALA A 103 12.91 32.96 4.14
N GLU A 104 13.23 33.10 5.44
CA GLU A 104 12.43 32.55 6.54
C GLU A 104 10.95 32.96 6.46
N ALA A 105 10.67 34.21 6.06
CA ALA A 105 9.31 34.70 5.87
C ALA A 105 8.52 33.91 4.81
N GLU A 106 9.18 33.47 3.73
CA GLU A 106 8.58 32.65 2.69
C GLU A 106 8.35 31.21 3.16
N ILE A 107 9.30 30.64 3.90
CA ILE A 107 9.15 29.32 4.53
C ILE A 107 7.94 29.34 5.48
N ALA A 108 7.88 30.33 6.37
CA ALA A 108 6.77 30.50 7.30
C ALA A 108 5.42 30.67 6.58
N ARG A 109 5.38 31.45 5.50
CA ARG A 109 4.18 31.62 4.67
C ARG A 109 3.72 30.30 4.07
N ARG A 110 4.62 29.48 3.50
CA ARG A 110 4.28 28.18 2.91
C ARG A 110 3.82 27.16 3.94
N LEU A 111 4.48 27.10 5.10
CA LEU A 111 4.07 26.23 6.20
C LEU A 111 2.68 26.63 6.73
N LYS A 112 2.40 27.93 6.84
CA LYS A 112 1.06 28.43 7.19
C LYS A 112 0.02 28.00 6.15
N SER A 113 0.31 28.17 4.87
CA SER A 113 -0.59 27.71 3.80
C SER A 113 -0.79 26.19 3.81
N PHE A 114 0.25 25.41 4.09
CA PHE A 114 0.17 23.94 4.22
C PHE A 114 -0.78 23.52 5.34
N ALA A 115 -0.74 24.21 6.48
CA ALA A 115 -1.65 23.94 7.59
C ALA A 115 -3.11 24.34 7.27
N LEU A 116 -3.30 25.41 6.48
CA LEU A 116 -4.62 25.97 6.16
C LEU A 116 -5.32 25.30 4.96
N PHE A 117 -4.57 24.85 3.95
CA PHE A 117 -5.13 24.25 2.73
C PHE A 117 -5.57 22.81 2.97
N ARG A 118 -6.72 22.70 3.63
CA ARG A 118 -7.47 21.47 3.87
C ARG A 118 -8.88 21.68 3.36
N TYR A 119 -9.36 20.73 2.57
CA TYR A 119 -10.65 20.82 1.90
C TYR A 119 -11.49 19.63 2.28
N GLU A 120 -12.70 19.87 2.77
CA GLU A 120 -13.69 18.80 2.91
C GLU A 120 -14.43 18.63 1.58
N ARG A 121 -14.42 17.40 1.05
CA ARG A 121 -15.17 17.05 -0.16
C ARG A 121 -15.87 15.72 0.04
N VAL A 122 -17.21 15.76 0.13
CA VAL A 122 -18.04 14.55 0.31
C VAL A 122 -17.60 13.75 1.55
N GLY A 123 -17.39 14.44 2.68
CA GLY A 123 -16.92 13.83 3.94
C GLY A 123 -15.46 13.37 3.94
N MET A 124 -14.69 13.63 2.87
CA MET A 124 -13.26 13.35 2.80
C MET A 124 -12.44 14.61 3.06
N ASP A 125 -11.45 14.52 3.95
CA ASP A 125 -10.48 15.61 4.22
C ASP A 125 -9.30 15.51 3.25
N LEU A 126 -9.28 16.37 2.24
CA LEU A 126 -8.23 16.50 1.24
C LEU A 126 -7.19 17.52 1.68
N ARG A 127 -5.93 17.10 1.77
CA ARG A 127 -4.81 17.95 2.20
C ARG A 127 -3.50 17.43 1.61
N ALA A 128 -2.49 18.29 1.56
CA ALA A 128 -1.12 17.83 1.37
C ALA A 128 -0.64 17.07 2.63
N GLU A 129 0.19 16.06 2.44
CA GLU A 129 0.58 15.13 3.51
C GLU A 129 2.06 15.24 3.85
N LEU A 130 2.86 15.81 2.94
CA LEU A 130 4.30 15.86 3.06
C LEU A 130 4.84 17.28 2.90
N VAL A 131 6.01 17.50 3.51
CA VAL A 131 6.88 18.63 3.22
C VAL A 131 8.19 18.06 2.70
N ALA A 132 8.53 18.38 1.47
CA ALA A 132 9.80 18.01 0.85
C ALA A 132 10.81 19.14 1.08
N ILE A 133 11.86 18.86 1.83
CA ILE A 133 12.97 19.80 2.04
C ILE A 133 14.04 19.52 0.98
N LYS A 134 14.32 20.51 0.14
CA LYS A 134 15.38 20.46 -0.85
C LYS A 134 16.57 21.25 -0.32
N TYR A 135 17.69 20.54 -0.17
CA TYR A 135 18.99 21.12 0.06
C TYR A 135 19.53 21.73 -1.25
N ALA A 136 19.53 23.05 -1.34
CA ALA A 136 19.95 23.82 -2.50
C ALA A 136 21.14 24.75 -2.20
N SER A 137 21.44 25.02 -0.92
CA SER A 137 22.50 25.95 -0.52
C SER A 137 23.91 25.38 -0.66
N GLY A 138 24.07 24.05 -0.54
CA GLY A 138 25.39 23.42 -0.46
C GLY A 138 26.12 23.68 0.86
N ASN A 139 25.47 24.32 1.85
CA ASN A 139 25.98 24.51 3.20
C ASN A 139 25.23 23.64 4.24
N PRO A 140 25.87 22.62 4.85
CA PRO A 140 25.20 21.71 5.78
C PRO A 140 24.67 22.37 7.06
N ALA A 141 25.10 23.60 7.37
CA ALA A 141 24.69 24.35 8.55
C ALA A 141 23.57 25.37 8.27
N ALA A 142 23.10 25.48 7.03
CA ALA A 142 22.04 26.40 6.62
C ALA A 142 20.63 25.82 6.83
#